data_AF-A0AA35IG00-F1
#
_entry.id   AF-A0AA35IG00-F1
#
_cell.length_a   1.000
_cell.length_b   1.000
_cell.length_c   1.000
_cell.angle_alpha   90.00
_cell.angle_beta   90.00
_cell.angle_gamma   90.00
#
_symmetry.space_group_name_H-M   'P 1'
#
loop_
_entity.id
_entity.type
_entity.pdbx_description
1 polymer ?
#
loop_
_entity_poly.entity_id
_entity_poly.type
_entity_poly.pdbx_seq_one_letter_code
_entity_poly.pdbx_strand_id
1 'polypeptide(L)'
;MMPPVTGALPVTPPLQGYPVMRQALPLALAALLLGGCASHKPEDFNGTWINQEAITAAVKGGSLRQALNEHGPVFEWKLDVASQQASYSNGFEAADGQLSANDKQWQASFEGGQTEQLSLDGDELQAVDQRGGKQTFVRAKAPATPNAPLGSSFEKALYQAYLGGNWKVVEGEGKGAGVRFSDTGNVTGLPGPDRFALCLAGDCATMGGNNDSLWLERNQRGAPFIIKRDGDKLEIFQAVNRAQPDEMPELARASASGCWSRTEVEHGPCGSGLAGALPQGISSSLGLAFPLKNRRIPFLVTRIHRRPAQRPGPGVAAALAASTPHPLLIGPLGNPHVRP
;
A
#
# COMPACT_ATOMS: atom_id res chain seq x y z
N MET A 1 6.41 -37.08 -86.60
CA MET A 1 7.02 -38.41 -86.75
C MET A 1 8.55 -38.24 -86.68
N MET A 2 9.31 -39.30 -86.38
CA MET A 2 10.78 -39.34 -86.14
C MET A 2 11.52 -40.13 -87.26
N PRO A 3 12.86 -40.32 -87.29
CA PRO A 3 14.00 -39.59 -86.68
C PRO A 3 14.80 -38.86 -87.82
N PRO A 4 16.13 -38.91 -88.09
CA PRO A 4 17.39 -39.28 -87.35
C PRO A 4 17.92 -38.08 -86.48
N VAL A 5 19.02 -38.08 -85.72
CA VAL A 5 20.18 -38.98 -85.41
C VAL A 5 21.50 -38.79 -86.19
N THR A 6 22.39 -37.93 -85.66
CA THR A 6 23.88 -38.00 -85.61
C THR A 6 24.40 -36.84 -84.73
N GLY A 7 25.50 -36.89 -83.96
CA GLY A 7 26.36 -38.02 -83.59
C GLY A 7 27.82 -37.62 -83.30
N ALA A 8 28.17 -37.23 -82.06
CA ALA A 8 29.57 -37.06 -81.61
C ALA A 8 29.75 -37.03 -80.07
N LEU A 9 30.79 -37.73 -79.59
CA LEU A 9 31.57 -37.51 -78.35
C LEU A 9 32.98 -37.03 -78.81
N PRO A 10 33.93 -36.53 -77.98
CA PRO A 10 34.21 -36.96 -76.58
C PRO A 10 34.86 -35.89 -75.64
N VAL A 11 35.56 -36.38 -74.61
CA VAL A 11 36.57 -35.75 -73.73
C VAL A 11 36.06 -35.01 -72.47
N THR A 12 36.29 -35.66 -71.32
CA THR A 12 36.30 -35.05 -69.98
C THR A 12 37.69 -34.49 -69.64
N PRO A 13 37.80 -33.26 -69.10
CA PRO A 13 38.98 -32.82 -68.36
C PRO A 13 38.98 -33.36 -66.91
N PRO A 14 40.14 -33.44 -66.22
CA PRO A 14 40.25 -34.03 -64.90
C PRO A 14 39.79 -33.11 -63.75
N LEU A 15 39.35 -33.72 -62.64
CA LEU A 15 39.12 -33.04 -61.36
C LEU A 15 40.46 -32.65 -60.71
N GLN A 16 40.70 -31.36 -60.50
CA GLN A 16 41.75 -30.87 -59.59
C GLN A 16 41.35 -29.59 -58.85
N GLY A 17 41.63 -29.57 -57.54
CA GLY A 17 41.96 -28.33 -56.80
C GLY A 17 40.83 -27.37 -56.43
N TYR A 18 40.05 -27.70 -55.40
CA TYR A 18 39.43 -26.66 -54.53
C TYR A 18 40.38 -26.33 -53.36
N PRO A 19 40.92 -25.11 -53.27
CA PRO A 19 41.60 -24.64 -52.06
C PRO A 19 40.72 -23.67 -51.24
N VAL A 20 40.93 -23.67 -49.92
CA VAL A 20 40.49 -22.64 -48.94
C VAL A 20 38.97 -22.41 -48.74
N MET A 21 38.17 -23.45 -48.47
CA MET A 21 36.98 -23.30 -47.61
C MET A 21 37.36 -23.44 -46.12
N ARG A 22 38.39 -22.71 -45.67
CA ARG A 22 38.97 -22.82 -44.31
C ARG A 22 38.93 -21.54 -43.46
N GLN A 23 38.34 -20.44 -43.97
CA GLN A 23 38.22 -19.17 -43.23
C GLN A 23 36.77 -18.77 -42.88
N ALA A 24 35.75 -19.48 -43.36
CA ALA A 24 34.36 -19.20 -43.01
C ALA A 24 34.02 -19.54 -41.53
N LEU A 25 34.66 -20.58 -40.98
CA LEU A 25 34.36 -21.09 -39.64
C LEU A 25 34.65 -20.09 -38.49
N PRO A 26 35.81 -19.41 -38.40
CA PRO A 26 36.07 -18.43 -37.33
C PRO A 26 35.15 -17.19 -37.42
N LEU A 27 34.74 -16.77 -38.62
CA LEU A 27 33.82 -15.64 -38.79
C LEU A 27 32.40 -15.96 -38.30
N ALA A 28 31.92 -17.18 -38.55
CA ALA A 28 30.64 -17.65 -38.00
C ALA A 28 30.67 -17.73 -36.46
N LEU A 29 31.81 -18.13 -35.88
CA LEU A 29 31.98 -18.21 -34.43
C LEU A 29 32.02 -16.81 -33.77
N ALA A 30 32.66 -15.83 -34.41
CA ALA A 30 32.66 -14.44 -33.96
C ALA A 30 31.26 -13.82 -33.98
N ALA A 31 30.44 -14.12 -34.98
CA ALA A 31 29.06 -13.64 -35.05
C ALA A 31 28.18 -14.18 -33.91
N LEU A 32 28.37 -15.45 -33.52
CA LEU A 32 27.67 -16.05 -32.38
C LEU A 32 28.08 -15.45 -31.02
N LEU A 33 29.33 -15.02 -30.88
CA LEU A 33 29.83 -14.34 -29.67
C LEU A 33 29.36 -12.88 -29.56
N LEU A 34 29.06 -12.22 -30.69
CA LEU A 34 28.54 -10.85 -30.72
C LEU A 34 27.01 -10.77 -30.57
N GLY A 35 26.29 -11.86 -30.82
CA GLY A 35 24.83 -11.94 -30.60
C GLY A 35 24.39 -12.11 -29.15
N GLY A 36 25.32 -12.17 -28.19
CA GLY A 36 25.06 -12.51 -26.78
C GLY A 36 24.66 -11.36 -25.86
N CYS A 37 24.47 -10.14 -26.36
CA CYS A 37 24.26 -8.94 -25.55
C CYS A 37 22.86 -8.32 -25.73
N ALA A 38 22.31 -7.79 -24.64
CA ALA A 38 21.08 -6.98 -24.60
C ALA A 38 19.75 -7.67 -24.98
N SER A 39 19.56 -8.94 -24.62
CA SER A 39 18.21 -9.48 -24.37
C SER A 39 17.71 -9.08 -22.97
N HIS A 40 17.80 -7.79 -22.63
CA HIS A 40 17.12 -7.25 -21.46
C HIS A 40 15.64 -7.15 -21.79
N LYS A 41 14.82 -8.02 -21.19
CA LYS A 41 13.37 -7.81 -21.12
C LYS A 41 13.14 -6.43 -20.47
N PRO A 42 12.26 -5.57 -21.01
CA PRO A 42 11.92 -4.31 -20.36
C PRO A 42 11.50 -4.53 -18.91
N GLU A 43 12.07 -3.73 -18.00
CA GLU A 43 11.73 -3.73 -16.58
C GLU A 43 10.27 -3.33 -16.40
N ASP A 44 9.49 -4.18 -15.72
CA ASP A 44 8.04 -4.01 -15.60
C ASP A 44 7.68 -3.25 -14.32
N PHE A 45 7.79 -1.92 -14.38
CA PHE A 45 7.42 -1.03 -13.26
C PHE A 45 5.92 -1.06 -12.93
N ASN A 46 5.05 -1.53 -13.83
CA ASN A 46 3.60 -1.40 -13.70
C ASN A 46 3.02 -2.11 -12.48
N GLY A 47 1.98 -1.53 -11.90
CA GLY A 47 1.18 -2.12 -10.82
C GLY A 47 1.41 -1.49 -9.45
N THR A 48 1.00 -2.21 -8.41
CA THR A 48 1.06 -1.73 -7.02
C THR A 48 2.22 -2.37 -6.27
N TRP A 49 2.95 -1.54 -5.53
CA TRP A 49 4.12 -1.90 -4.73
C TRP A 49 3.92 -1.43 -3.29
N ILE A 50 4.25 -2.26 -2.30
CA ILE A 50 3.98 -2.00 -0.89
C ILE A 50 5.25 -2.08 -0.04
N ASN A 51 5.31 -1.25 0.99
CA ASN A 51 6.40 -1.19 1.95
C ASN A 51 6.31 -2.38 2.93
N GLN A 52 6.80 -3.54 2.47
CA GLN A 52 6.77 -4.78 3.25
C GLN A 52 7.72 -4.74 4.46
N GLU A 53 8.74 -3.87 4.45
CA GLU A 53 9.64 -3.68 5.60
C GLU A 53 8.88 -3.04 6.77
N ALA A 54 8.17 -1.93 6.55
CA ALA A 54 7.32 -1.28 7.55
C ALA A 54 6.28 -2.25 8.18
N ILE A 55 5.65 -3.10 7.36
CA ILE A 55 4.73 -4.15 7.84
C ILE A 55 5.48 -5.18 8.70
N THR A 56 6.69 -5.59 8.29
CA THR A 56 7.50 -6.57 9.01
C THR A 56 7.98 -6.02 10.36
N ALA A 57 8.42 -4.77 10.39
CA ALA A 57 8.80 -4.05 11.61
C ALA A 57 7.63 -3.93 12.59
N ALA A 58 6.44 -3.55 12.11
CA ALA A 58 5.25 -3.49 12.96
C ALA A 58 4.88 -4.87 13.55
N VAL A 59 4.92 -5.94 12.74
CA VAL A 59 4.56 -7.30 13.17
C VAL A 59 5.56 -7.89 14.16
N LYS A 60 6.85 -7.51 14.07
CA LYS A 60 7.95 -7.94 14.96
C LYS A 60 7.75 -7.51 16.43
N GLY A 61 6.90 -6.52 16.68
CA GLY A 61 6.52 -6.05 18.01
C GLY A 61 7.15 -4.71 18.39
N GLY A 62 6.49 -3.98 19.29
CA GLY A 62 6.78 -2.57 19.59
C GLY A 62 5.53 -1.73 19.37
N SER A 63 5.71 -0.49 18.93
CA SER A 63 4.61 0.37 18.46
C SER A 63 4.49 0.31 16.94
N LEU A 64 3.27 0.11 16.44
CA LEU A 64 2.90 0.30 15.04
C LEU A 64 3.29 1.69 14.55
N ARG A 65 2.93 2.74 15.31
CA ARG A 65 3.27 4.13 14.96
C ARG A 65 4.78 4.31 14.84
N GLN A 66 5.58 3.72 15.72
CA GLN A 66 7.05 3.80 15.63
C GLN A 66 7.56 3.12 14.36
N ALA A 67 7.16 1.87 14.10
CA ALA A 67 7.60 1.12 12.91
C ALA A 67 7.20 1.80 11.58
N LEU A 68 5.99 2.38 11.52
CA LEU A 68 5.53 3.15 10.36
C LEU A 68 6.31 4.46 10.17
N ASN A 69 6.71 5.14 11.24
CA ASN A 69 7.55 6.34 11.15
C ASN A 69 8.99 6.03 10.75
N GLU A 70 9.58 4.94 11.26
CA GLU A 70 10.98 4.56 11.03
C GLU A 70 11.24 4.03 9.61
N HIS A 71 10.24 3.39 8.99
CA HIS A 71 10.32 2.85 7.63
C HIS A 71 9.52 3.66 6.58
N GLY A 72 8.92 4.79 6.97
CA GLY A 72 8.21 5.72 6.09
C GLY A 72 9.13 6.64 5.27
N PRO A 73 8.59 7.66 4.57
CA PRO A 73 7.21 8.13 4.63
C PRO A 73 6.22 7.39 3.71
N VAL A 74 6.65 6.80 2.60
CA VAL A 74 5.72 6.16 1.65
C VAL A 74 5.45 4.70 2.04
N PHE A 75 4.20 4.27 1.91
CA PHE A 75 3.74 2.91 2.23
C PHE A 75 3.22 2.14 1.02
N GLU A 76 2.62 2.81 0.04
CA GLU A 76 2.17 2.21 -1.22
C GLU A 76 2.53 3.12 -2.41
N TRP A 77 3.03 2.49 -3.48
CA TRP A 77 3.17 3.07 -4.81
C TRP A 77 2.22 2.38 -5.80
N LYS A 78 1.67 3.14 -6.74
CA LYS A 78 0.95 2.64 -7.92
C LYS A 78 1.55 3.28 -9.17
N LEU A 79 2.10 2.46 -10.06
CA LEU A 79 2.78 2.90 -11.27
C LEU A 79 2.02 2.37 -12.52
N ASP A 80 1.87 3.22 -13.53
CA ASP A 80 1.36 2.87 -14.84
C ASP A 80 2.22 3.54 -15.91
N VAL A 81 3.07 2.73 -16.56
CA VAL A 81 3.99 3.14 -17.61
C VAL A 81 3.24 3.52 -18.90
N ALA A 82 2.08 2.92 -19.16
CA ALA A 82 1.32 3.14 -20.38
C ALA A 82 0.51 4.44 -20.35
N SER A 83 0.02 4.86 -19.18
CA SER A 83 -0.61 6.18 -19.00
C SER A 83 0.33 7.26 -18.47
N GLN A 84 1.61 6.93 -18.23
CA GLN A 84 2.63 7.80 -17.64
C GLN A 84 2.25 8.37 -16.26
N GLN A 85 1.67 7.52 -15.41
CA GLN A 85 1.21 7.89 -14.06
C GLN A 85 2.03 7.20 -12.97
N ALA A 86 2.30 7.94 -11.90
CA ALA A 86 2.86 7.43 -10.66
C ALA A 86 2.14 8.08 -9.48
N SER A 87 1.50 7.27 -8.64
CA SER A 87 0.80 7.73 -7.43
C SER A 87 1.40 7.07 -6.19
N TYR A 88 1.43 7.76 -5.05
CA TYR A 88 1.82 7.18 -3.77
C TYR A 88 0.86 7.52 -2.63
N SER A 89 0.91 6.74 -1.54
CA SER A 89 0.26 7.08 -0.27
C SER A 89 1.14 6.80 0.95
N ASN A 90 1.01 7.67 1.96
CA ASN A 90 1.62 7.56 3.29
C ASN A 90 0.60 7.12 4.38
N GLY A 91 -0.57 6.59 3.99
CA GLY A 91 -1.61 6.14 4.93
C GLY A 91 -2.47 7.27 5.54
N PHE A 92 -2.27 8.53 5.14
CA PHE A 92 -3.14 9.66 5.45
C PHE A 92 -3.42 10.51 4.20
N GLU A 93 -2.36 10.85 3.46
CA GLU A 93 -2.39 11.53 2.17
C GLU A 93 -2.20 10.54 1.01
N ALA A 94 -2.58 11.02 -0.17
CA ALA A 94 -2.34 10.39 -1.45
C ALA A 94 -1.90 11.50 -2.43
N ALA A 95 -0.88 11.23 -3.24
CA ALA A 95 -0.42 12.13 -4.29
C ALA A 95 -0.46 11.40 -5.63
N ASP A 96 -1.01 12.04 -6.66
CA ASP A 96 -0.94 11.63 -8.06
C ASP A 96 0.13 12.48 -8.76
N GLY A 97 0.91 11.85 -9.64
CA GLY A 97 2.03 12.47 -10.34
C GLY A 97 2.34 11.79 -11.67
N GLN A 98 3.28 12.38 -12.41
CA GLN A 98 3.64 11.93 -13.76
C GLN A 98 4.91 11.08 -13.74
N LEU A 99 4.89 10.00 -14.52
CA LEU A 99 5.98 9.02 -14.66
C LEU A 99 6.72 9.24 -15.99
N SER A 100 8.01 9.56 -15.91
CA SER A 100 8.88 9.82 -17.06
C SER A 100 10.14 8.97 -17.02
N ALA A 101 10.60 8.51 -18.19
CA ALA A 101 11.90 7.86 -18.30
C ALA A 101 12.98 8.92 -18.56
N ASN A 102 14.08 8.85 -17.81
CA ASN A 102 15.35 9.45 -18.20
C ASN A 102 16.28 8.36 -18.78
N ASP A 103 17.48 8.73 -19.22
CA ASP A 103 18.39 7.82 -19.97
C ASP A 103 18.79 6.53 -19.23
N LYS A 104 18.56 6.42 -17.91
CA LYS A 104 18.86 5.21 -17.11
C LYS A 104 17.88 4.86 -15.99
N GLN A 105 16.97 5.75 -15.60
CA GLN A 105 16.06 5.56 -14.47
C GLN A 105 14.67 6.12 -14.80
N TRP A 106 13.65 5.66 -14.08
CA TRP A 106 12.35 6.31 -14.08
C TRP A 106 12.33 7.44 -13.04
N GLN A 107 11.58 8.50 -13.33
CA GLN A 107 11.31 9.61 -12.43
C GLN A 107 9.81 9.76 -12.26
N ALA A 108 9.33 9.70 -11.02
CA ALA A 108 8.00 10.21 -10.67
C ALA A 108 8.13 11.69 -10.28
N SER A 109 7.21 12.53 -10.76
CA SER A 109 7.19 13.98 -10.53
C SER A 109 5.81 14.46 -10.08
N PHE A 110 5.76 15.25 -9.01
CA PHE A 110 4.54 15.65 -8.33
C PHE A 110 4.36 17.18 -8.28
N GLU A 111 3.14 17.62 -7.93
CA GLU A 111 2.87 19.02 -7.65
C GLU A 111 3.78 19.56 -6.53
N GLY A 112 4.14 20.85 -6.60
CA GLY A 112 5.14 21.45 -5.73
C GLY A 112 6.60 21.14 -6.11
N GLY A 113 6.84 20.32 -7.15
CA GLY A 113 8.19 20.06 -7.67
C GLY A 113 8.96 18.97 -6.94
N GLN A 114 8.28 18.14 -6.13
CA GLN A 114 8.86 16.91 -5.60
C GLN A 114 9.11 15.91 -6.73
N THR A 115 10.24 15.20 -6.67
CA THR A 115 10.61 14.15 -7.62
C THR A 115 11.27 12.97 -6.91
N GLU A 116 10.95 11.78 -7.36
CA GLU A 116 11.45 10.50 -6.82
C GLU A 116 12.16 9.75 -7.95
N GLN A 117 13.36 9.21 -7.72
CA GLN A 117 14.02 8.31 -8.67
C GLN A 117 13.60 6.88 -8.40
N LEU A 118 13.11 6.21 -9.45
CA LEU A 118 12.57 4.86 -9.43
C LEU A 118 13.45 3.93 -10.25
N SER A 119 13.79 2.78 -9.66
CA SER A 119 14.56 1.70 -10.30
C SER A 119 14.14 0.34 -9.75
N LEU A 120 14.29 -0.73 -10.53
CA LEU A 120 14.09 -2.09 -10.02
C LEU A 120 15.42 -2.71 -9.55
N ASP A 121 15.35 -3.50 -8.49
CA ASP A 121 16.44 -4.35 -7.99
C ASP A 121 15.88 -5.76 -7.82
N GLY A 122 15.99 -6.56 -8.90
CA GLY A 122 15.29 -7.84 -9.01
C GLY A 122 13.77 -7.68 -9.02
N ASP A 123 13.11 -8.21 -7.98
CA ASP A 123 11.65 -8.15 -7.78
C ASP A 123 11.21 -6.99 -6.85
N GLU A 124 12.12 -6.09 -6.47
CA GLU A 124 11.83 -4.91 -5.62
C GLU A 124 11.88 -3.61 -6.42
N LEU A 125 10.96 -2.70 -6.12
CA LEU A 125 11.01 -1.29 -6.52
C LEU A 125 11.82 -0.52 -5.47
N GLN A 126 12.81 0.23 -5.93
CA GLN A 126 13.55 1.19 -5.10
C GLN A 126 13.13 2.61 -5.48
N ALA A 127 12.68 3.39 -4.49
CA ALA A 127 12.46 4.82 -4.61
C ALA A 127 13.56 5.58 -3.86
N VAL A 128 14.03 6.69 -4.43
CA VAL A 128 15.03 7.57 -3.82
C VAL A 128 14.59 9.03 -3.95
N ASP A 129 14.45 9.70 -2.80
CA ASP A 129 13.98 11.09 -2.72
C ASP A 129 15.05 12.11 -3.16
N GLN A 130 14.64 13.38 -3.28
CA GLN A 130 15.54 14.50 -3.63
C GLN A 130 16.69 14.75 -2.64
N ARG A 131 16.69 14.09 -1.47
CA ARG A 131 17.70 14.19 -0.40
C ARG A 131 18.59 12.94 -0.34
N GLY A 132 18.32 11.91 -1.15
CA GLY A 132 19.02 10.63 -1.14
C GLY A 132 18.46 9.61 -0.14
N GLY A 133 17.31 9.88 0.48
CA GLY A 133 16.58 8.91 1.29
C GLY A 133 16.00 7.80 0.41
N LYS A 134 16.34 6.54 0.72
CA LYS A 134 15.92 5.36 -0.06
C LYS A 134 14.86 4.56 0.69
N GLN A 135 13.81 4.16 -0.02
CA GLN A 135 12.83 3.17 0.43
C GLN A 135 12.72 2.00 -0.58
N THR A 136 12.38 0.81 -0.10
CA THR A 136 12.24 -0.43 -0.90
C THR A 136 10.84 -1.02 -0.76
N PHE A 137 10.24 -1.41 -1.89
CA PHE A 137 8.85 -1.86 -1.99
C PHE A 137 8.76 -3.18 -2.77
N VAL A 138 7.98 -4.13 -2.27
CA VAL A 138 7.71 -5.39 -2.98
C VAL A 138 6.39 -5.29 -3.74
N ARG A 139 6.29 -6.00 -4.87
CA ARG A 139 5.04 -6.07 -5.65
C ARG A 139 3.89 -6.65 -4.80
N ALA A 140 2.72 -6.02 -4.84
CA ALA A 140 1.55 -6.47 -4.09
C ALA A 140 1.08 -7.85 -4.54
N LYS A 141 1.12 -8.84 -3.64
CA LYS A 141 0.85 -10.28 -3.95
C LYS A 141 -0.56 -10.57 -4.46
N ALA A 142 -1.54 -9.73 -4.08
CA ALA A 142 -2.87 -9.74 -4.66
C ALA A 142 -3.00 -8.47 -5.51
N PRO A 143 -3.31 -8.57 -6.82
CA PRO A 143 -3.54 -7.39 -7.64
C PRO A 143 -4.72 -6.60 -7.07
N ALA A 144 -4.52 -5.30 -6.88
CA ALA A 144 -5.60 -4.38 -6.56
C ALA A 144 -6.67 -4.43 -7.67
N THR A 145 -7.95 -4.27 -7.32
CA THR A 145 -8.97 -4.06 -8.35
C THR A 145 -8.69 -2.72 -9.04
N PRO A 146 -9.04 -2.52 -10.33
CA PRO A 146 -8.64 -1.31 -11.07
C PRO A 146 -9.06 0.01 -10.39
N ASN A 147 -10.18 -0.03 -9.66
CA ASN A 147 -10.77 1.08 -8.92
C ASN A 147 -10.54 1.00 -7.39
N ALA A 148 -9.58 0.20 -6.92
CA ALA A 148 -9.20 0.17 -5.52
C ALA A 148 -8.63 1.53 -5.08
N PRO A 149 -8.94 2.02 -3.86
CA PRO A 149 -8.30 3.21 -3.31
C PRO A 149 -6.78 3.02 -3.20
N LEU A 150 -6.02 4.09 -3.46
CA LEU A 150 -4.57 4.10 -3.20
C LEU A 150 -4.30 3.90 -1.71
N GLY A 151 -3.26 3.13 -1.37
CA GLY A 151 -2.94 2.71 -0.01
C GLY A 151 -3.70 1.46 0.46
N SER A 152 -4.74 1.02 -0.25
CA SER A 152 -5.59 -0.11 0.21
C SER A 152 -4.93 -1.48 0.09
N SER A 153 -3.87 -1.64 -0.71
CA SER A 153 -3.09 -2.90 -0.76
C SER A 153 -2.13 -3.00 0.41
N PHE A 154 -1.52 -1.88 0.80
CA PHE A 154 -0.74 -1.76 2.04
C PHE A 154 -1.62 -1.95 3.28
N GLU A 155 -2.76 -1.24 3.39
CA GLU A 155 -3.72 -1.44 4.49
C GLU A 155 -4.09 -2.93 4.62
N LYS A 156 -4.43 -3.56 3.49
CA LYS A 156 -4.85 -4.97 3.47
C LYS A 156 -3.75 -5.92 3.93
N ALA A 157 -2.51 -5.72 3.47
CA ALA A 157 -1.37 -6.52 3.87
C ALA A 157 -1.03 -6.32 5.36
N LEU A 158 -1.05 -5.06 5.84
CA LEU A 158 -0.83 -4.71 7.23
C LEU A 158 -1.91 -5.28 8.15
N TYR A 159 -3.20 -5.12 7.81
CA TYR A 159 -4.30 -5.68 8.59
C TYR A 159 -4.21 -7.20 8.70
N GLN A 160 -3.93 -7.89 7.59
CA GLN A 160 -3.76 -9.35 7.58
C GLN A 160 -2.58 -9.83 8.44
N ALA A 161 -1.49 -9.06 8.53
CA ALA A 161 -0.29 -9.46 9.26
C ALA A 161 -0.31 -9.02 10.75
N TYR A 162 -0.85 -7.84 11.06
CA TYR A 162 -0.81 -7.23 12.41
C TYR A 162 -1.97 -7.68 13.31
N LEU A 163 -3.21 -7.64 12.81
CA LEU A 163 -4.41 -8.09 13.56
C LEU A 163 -5.08 -9.33 12.96
N GLY A 164 -4.79 -9.69 11.72
CA GLY A 164 -5.52 -10.70 10.95
C GLY A 164 -5.54 -12.10 11.60
N GLY A 165 -6.69 -12.77 11.46
CA GLY A 165 -6.91 -14.11 11.96
C GLY A 165 -7.84 -14.19 13.16
N ASN A 166 -7.77 -15.30 13.89
CA ASN A 166 -8.68 -15.64 14.99
C ASN A 166 -8.03 -15.36 16.35
N TRP A 167 -8.78 -14.68 17.20
CA TRP A 167 -8.44 -14.32 18.57
C TRP A 167 -9.47 -14.90 19.54
N LYS A 168 -9.08 -15.06 20.80
CA LYS A 168 -9.93 -15.49 21.91
C LYS A 168 -9.85 -14.43 23.01
N VAL A 169 -11.01 -13.94 23.45
CA VAL A 169 -11.07 -13.00 24.59
C VAL A 169 -10.73 -13.77 25.87
N VAL A 170 -9.57 -13.48 26.49
CA VAL A 170 -9.18 -14.14 27.74
C VAL A 170 -9.61 -13.33 28.97
N GLU A 171 -9.73 -12.01 28.85
CA GLU A 171 -10.19 -11.08 29.89
C GLU A 171 -10.99 -9.91 29.28
N GLY A 172 -11.92 -9.32 30.05
CA GLY A 172 -12.79 -8.22 29.60
C GLY A 172 -14.19 -8.66 29.17
N GLU A 173 -14.91 -7.75 28.49
CA GLU A 173 -16.24 -8.05 27.95
C GLU A 173 -16.16 -9.12 26.85
N GLY A 174 -17.09 -10.07 26.87
CA GLY A 174 -17.08 -11.20 25.92
C GLY A 174 -16.05 -12.29 26.22
N LYS A 175 -15.48 -12.36 27.43
CA LYS A 175 -14.54 -13.42 27.86
C LYS A 175 -15.02 -14.82 27.43
N GLY A 176 -14.13 -15.55 26.74
CA GLY A 176 -14.38 -16.86 26.15
C GLY A 176 -14.80 -16.82 24.68
N ALA A 177 -15.28 -15.69 24.15
CA ALA A 177 -15.67 -15.55 22.75
C ALA A 177 -14.46 -15.59 21.81
N GLY A 178 -14.70 -16.09 20.59
CA GLY A 178 -13.80 -15.94 19.46
C GLY A 178 -14.10 -14.64 18.71
N VAL A 179 -13.05 -13.86 18.43
CA VAL A 179 -13.11 -12.65 17.60
C VAL A 179 -12.25 -12.87 16.36
N ARG A 180 -12.68 -12.40 15.20
CA ARG A 180 -11.90 -12.47 13.96
C ARG A 180 -11.77 -11.10 13.32
N PHE A 181 -10.53 -10.68 13.05
CA PHE A 181 -10.23 -9.53 12.19
C PHE A 181 -9.94 -10.02 10.77
N SER A 182 -10.46 -9.31 9.76
CA SER A 182 -10.12 -9.54 8.35
C SER A 182 -9.08 -8.54 7.82
N ASP A 183 -8.36 -8.98 6.80
CA ASP A 183 -7.58 -8.16 5.86
C ASP A 183 -8.31 -6.90 5.33
N THR A 184 -9.63 -6.94 5.33
CA THR A 184 -10.54 -5.96 4.71
C THR A 184 -11.13 -4.96 5.70
N GLY A 185 -10.65 -4.92 6.94
CA GLY A 185 -11.12 -3.99 7.97
C GLY A 185 -12.49 -4.37 8.57
N ASN A 186 -12.92 -5.63 8.44
CA ASN A 186 -14.12 -6.15 9.11
C ASN A 186 -13.71 -6.88 10.40
N VAL A 187 -14.57 -6.84 11.41
CA VAL A 187 -14.40 -7.61 12.65
C VAL A 187 -15.69 -8.35 13.00
N THR A 188 -15.57 -9.60 13.44
CA THR A 188 -16.72 -10.42 13.89
C THR A 188 -16.45 -11.04 15.25
N GLY A 189 -17.52 -11.29 16.03
CA GLY A 189 -17.43 -11.82 17.40
C GLY A 189 -17.36 -10.75 18.51
N LEU A 190 -17.14 -9.48 18.15
CA LEU A 190 -17.25 -8.34 19.07
C LEU A 190 -18.73 -8.02 19.41
N PRO A 191 -19.04 -7.63 20.67
CA PRO A 191 -20.34 -7.08 21.03
C PRO A 191 -20.46 -5.63 20.51
N GLY A 192 -20.89 -5.48 19.27
CA GLY A 192 -21.19 -4.16 18.68
C GLY A 192 -20.46 -3.93 17.37
N PRO A 193 -19.17 -3.56 17.38
CA PRO A 193 -18.41 -3.24 16.16
C PRO A 193 -18.43 -4.35 15.11
N ASP A 194 -18.60 -3.94 13.85
CA ASP A 194 -18.46 -4.79 12.65
C ASP A 194 -17.30 -4.34 11.74
N ARG A 195 -16.72 -3.16 12.01
CA ARG A 195 -15.61 -2.56 11.27
C ARG A 195 -14.46 -2.13 12.19
N PHE A 196 -13.24 -2.17 11.67
CA PHE A 196 -12.05 -1.62 12.31
C PHE A 196 -11.11 -0.91 11.31
N ALA A 197 -10.25 -0.03 11.80
CA ALA A 197 -9.13 0.54 11.04
C ALA A 197 -7.96 0.91 11.98
N LEU A 198 -6.73 0.57 11.62
CA LEU A 198 -5.53 1.04 12.33
C LEU A 198 -5.25 2.50 11.97
N CYS A 199 -4.75 3.28 12.93
CA CYS A 199 -4.32 4.65 12.66
C CYS A 199 -2.88 4.67 12.14
N LEU A 200 -2.70 4.86 10.83
CA LEU A 200 -1.40 4.76 10.17
C LEU A 200 -0.58 6.06 10.24
N ALA A 201 -1.22 7.19 9.97
CA ALA A 201 -0.60 8.51 9.89
C ALA A 201 -1.61 9.63 10.18
N GLY A 202 -1.18 10.90 10.11
CA GLY A 202 -2.03 12.08 10.31
C GLY A 202 -2.62 12.20 11.72
N ASP A 203 -3.69 12.98 11.85
CA ASP A 203 -4.32 13.32 13.14
C ASP A 203 -4.63 12.09 14.00
N CYS A 204 -5.12 11.00 13.42
CA CYS A 204 -5.52 9.82 14.20
C CYS A 204 -4.33 9.06 14.80
N ALA A 205 -3.14 9.13 14.18
CA ALA A 205 -1.89 8.66 14.75
C ALA A 205 -1.28 9.68 15.73
N THR A 206 -1.47 10.99 15.50
CA THR A 206 -0.94 12.06 16.37
C THR A 206 -1.71 12.17 17.69
N MET A 207 -3.05 12.11 17.66
CA MET A 207 -3.90 12.13 18.84
C MET A 207 -3.63 10.96 19.81
N GLY A 208 -3.09 9.83 19.35
CA GLY A 208 -2.68 8.70 20.20
C GLY A 208 -1.38 8.94 21.01
N GLY A 209 -0.62 9.99 20.66
CA GLY A 209 0.68 10.28 21.25
C GLY A 209 1.68 9.14 21.01
N ASN A 210 2.14 8.52 22.10
CA ASN A 210 3.03 7.34 22.07
C ASN A 210 2.28 6.00 22.13
N ASN A 211 0.95 5.99 21.99
CA ASN A 211 0.16 4.76 21.96
C ASN A 211 -0.37 4.50 20.53
N ASP A 212 -0.42 3.23 20.14
CA ASP A 212 -1.07 2.83 18.89
C ASP A 212 -2.59 2.95 19.01
N SER A 213 -3.24 3.56 18.02
CA SER A 213 -4.68 3.81 17.98
C SER A 213 -5.42 2.93 16.95
N LEU A 214 -6.63 2.54 17.32
CA LEU A 214 -7.55 1.68 16.56
C LEU A 214 -8.93 2.32 16.55
N TRP A 215 -9.49 2.57 15.37
CA TRP A 215 -10.91 2.91 15.24
C TRP A 215 -11.73 1.62 15.25
N LEU A 216 -12.74 1.53 16.12
CA LEU A 216 -13.76 0.48 16.08
C LEU A 216 -15.12 1.10 15.78
N GLU A 217 -15.85 0.53 14.82
CA GLU A 217 -17.06 1.13 14.28
C GLU A 217 -18.20 0.12 14.11
N ARG A 218 -19.43 0.62 14.26
CA ARG A 218 -20.65 0.00 13.77
C ARG A 218 -21.53 1.02 13.05
N ASN A 219 -22.02 0.72 11.85
CA ASN A 219 -23.01 1.57 11.13
C ASN A 219 -22.60 3.07 11.07
N GLN A 220 -21.37 3.40 10.66
CA GLN A 220 -20.84 4.78 10.60
C GLN A 220 -20.81 5.51 11.96
N ARG A 221 -20.82 4.77 13.07
CA ARG A 221 -20.61 5.27 14.44
C ARG A 221 -19.51 4.46 15.09
N GLY A 222 -18.38 5.10 15.34
CA GLY A 222 -17.24 4.48 15.99
C GLY A 222 -16.67 5.34 17.10
N ALA A 223 -15.64 4.79 17.75
CA ALA A 223 -14.84 5.47 18.75
C ALA A 223 -13.37 5.07 18.58
N PRO A 224 -12.41 5.94 18.97
CA PRO A 224 -11.03 5.52 19.08
C PRO A 224 -10.85 4.62 20.31
N PHE A 225 -10.03 3.61 20.13
CA PHE A 225 -9.48 2.75 21.17
C PHE A 225 -7.96 2.84 21.09
N ILE A 226 -7.29 2.59 22.22
CA ILE A 226 -5.86 2.39 22.24
C ILE A 226 -5.58 0.89 22.27
N ILE A 227 -4.60 0.44 21.51
CA ILE A 227 -4.15 -0.95 21.50
C ILE A 227 -2.71 -1.08 22.00
N LYS A 228 -2.38 -2.27 22.50
CA LYS A 228 -1.02 -2.76 22.63
C LYS A 228 -0.99 -4.20 22.12
N ARG A 229 -0.16 -4.47 21.11
CA ARG A 229 0.10 -5.81 20.57
C ARG A 229 1.47 -6.29 21.04
N ASP A 230 1.55 -7.55 21.43
CA ASP A 230 2.77 -8.18 21.97
C ASP A 230 2.79 -9.64 21.51
N GLY A 231 3.40 -9.91 20.36
CA GLY A 231 3.31 -11.21 19.67
C GLY A 231 1.85 -11.62 19.41
N ASP A 232 1.40 -12.66 20.10
CA ASP A 232 0.03 -13.19 20.01
C ASP A 232 -0.87 -12.78 21.18
N LYS A 233 -0.49 -11.75 21.93
CA LYS A 233 -1.33 -11.02 22.89
C LYS A 233 -1.79 -9.69 22.28
N LEU A 234 -3.06 -9.36 22.47
CA LEU A 234 -3.66 -8.06 22.12
C LEU A 234 -4.41 -7.49 23.33
N GLU A 235 -4.02 -6.30 23.77
CA GLU A 235 -4.68 -5.55 24.83
C GLU A 235 -5.42 -4.36 24.18
N ILE A 236 -6.72 -4.21 24.44
CA ILE A 236 -7.54 -3.11 23.93
C ILE A 236 -8.07 -2.29 25.12
N PHE A 237 -7.83 -0.99 25.07
CA PHE A 237 -8.22 -0.02 26.09
C PHE A 237 -9.18 1.01 25.49
N GLN A 238 -10.19 1.43 26.25
CA GLN A 238 -10.96 2.60 25.88
C GLN A 238 -10.04 3.83 25.83
N ALA A 239 -10.10 4.61 24.75
CA ALA A 239 -9.41 5.89 24.70
C ALA A 239 -10.20 6.98 25.44
N VAL A 240 -9.51 7.81 26.21
CA VAL A 240 -10.07 9.00 26.87
C VAL A 240 -9.27 10.21 26.45
N ASN A 241 -9.95 11.25 25.95
CA ASN A 241 -9.34 12.54 25.68
C ASN A 241 -8.97 13.24 27.00
N ARG A 242 -7.73 13.74 27.09
CA ARG A 242 -7.23 14.55 28.22
C ARG A 242 -7.08 16.04 27.90
N ALA A 243 -7.14 16.41 26.63
CA ALA A 243 -7.02 17.78 26.16
C ALA A 243 -8.27 18.62 26.54
N GLN A 244 -8.08 19.93 26.67
CA GLN A 244 -9.15 20.90 26.86
C GLN A 244 -10.07 21.00 25.62
N PRO A 245 -11.27 21.60 25.72
CA PRO A 245 -12.23 21.64 24.61
C PRO A 245 -11.73 22.30 23.31
N ASP A 246 -10.77 23.22 23.41
CA ASP A 246 -10.18 23.98 22.29
C ASP A 246 -8.77 23.49 21.91
N GLU A 247 -8.30 22.39 22.50
CA GLU A 247 -7.01 21.76 22.22
C GLU A 247 -7.15 20.56 21.28
N MET A 248 -6.06 20.18 20.58
CA MET A 248 -6.01 18.93 19.81
C MET A 248 -6.18 17.73 20.76
N PRO A 249 -7.06 16.74 20.49
CA PRO A 249 -7.33 15.65 21.42
C PRO A 249 -6.08 14.82 21.76
N GLU A 250 -5.84 14.60 23.06
CA GLU A 250 -4.79 13.71 23.57
C GLU A 250 -5.45 12.44 24.12
N LEU A 251 -5.35 11.35 23.36
CA LEU A 251 -6.00 10.07 23.64
C LEU A 251 -5.11 9.16 24.48
N ALA A 252 -5.45 9.06 25.76
CA ALA A 252 -4.79 8.17 26.69
C ALA A 252 -5.58 6.87 26.94
N ARG A 253 -4.86 5.83 27.38
CA ARG A 253 -5.47 4.59 27.90
C ARG A 253 -6.27 4.87 29.17
N ALA A 254 -7.53 4.47 29.17
CA ALA A 254 -8.30 4.19 30.39
C ALA A 254 -8.01 2.75 30.87
N SER A 255 -8.89 2.20 31.71
CA SER A 255 -8.92 0.77 32.03
C SER A 255 -8.96 -0.09 30.77
N ALA A 256 -8.37 -1.30 30.83
CA ALA A 256 -8.48 -2.28 29.76
C ALA A 256 -9.95 -2.67 29.54
N SER A 257 -10.45 -2.56 28.31
CA SER A 257 -11.76 -3.07 27.91
C SER A 257 -11.72 -4.57 27.57
N GLY A 258 -10.54 -5.08 27.17
CA GLY A 258 -10.28 -6.51 27.11
C GLY A 258 -8.83 -6.86 26.80
N CYS A 259 -8.47 -8.11 27.10
CA CYS A 259 -7.19 -8.72 26.73
C CYS A 259 -7.45 -10.06 26.04
N TRP A 260 -6.87 -10.26 24.87
CA TRP A 260 -7.15 -11.38 23.97
C TRP A 260 -5.83 -12.07 23.58
N SER A 261 -5.90 -13.37 23.26
CA SER A 261 -4.77 -14.13 22.69
C SER A 261 -5.12 -14.67 21.30
N ARG A 262 -4.14 -14.92 20.41
CA ARG A 262 -4.39 -15.68 19.18
C ARG A 262 -4.87 -17.09 19.56
N THR A 263 -5.86 -17.61 18.85
CA THR A 263 -6.51 -18.89 19.22
C THR A 263 -5.59 -20.12 19.10
N GLU A 264 -4.45 -19.97 18.43
CA GLU A 264 -3.49 -21.04 18.15
C GLU A 264 -2.43 -21.25 19.26
N VAL A 265 -2.39 -20.38 20.30
CA VAL A 265 -1.34 -20.41 21.34
C VAL A 265 -1.90 -20.14 22.74
N GLU A 266 -1.70 -21.08 23.67
CA GLU A 266 -2.03 -20.87 25.09
C GLU A 266 -1.04 -19.88 25.75
N HIS A 267 -1.57 -18.96 26.55
CA HIS A 267 -0.81 -17.85 27.15
C HIS A 267 -1.14 -17.68 28.65
N GLY A 268 -0.19 -17.12 29.39
CA GLY A 268 -0.36 -16.70 30.78
C GLY A 268 -1.29 -15.48 30.95
N PRO A 269 -1.62 -15.12 32.21
CA PRO A 269 -2.56 -14.03 32.51
C PRO A 269 -2.05 -12.66 32.04
N CYS A 270 -2.97 -11.73 31.75
CA CYS A 270 -2.59 -10.43 31.22
C CYS A 270 -1.98 -9.54 32.31
N GLY A 271 -0.71 -9.16 32.10
CA GLY A 271 0.10 -8.49 33.11
C GLY A 271 -0.51 -7.22 33.73
N SER A 272 -0.76 -7.26 35.03
CA SER A 272 -1.22 -6.16 35.88
C SER A 272 -0.13 -5.11 36.10
N GLY A 273 0.07 -4.25 35.11
CA GLY A 273 1.04 -3.15 35.18
C GLY A 273 0.73 -2.17 36.33
N LEU A 274 1.69 -2.03 37.25
CA LEU A 274 1.74 -1.03 38.34
C LEU A 274 0.78 -1.23 39.52
N ALA A 275 0.95 -2.33 40.26
CA ALA A 275 0.84 -2.29 41.71
C ALA A 275 2.24 -2.11 42.33
N GLY A 276 2.64 -0.86 42.60
CA GLY A 276 3.92 -0.55 43.23
C GLY A 276 3.96 -1.06 44.68
N ALA A 277 5.00 -1.80 45.05
CA ALA A 277 5.11 -2.37 46.40
C ALA A 277 5.35 -1.28 47.45
N LEU A 278 4.35 -1.02 48.30
CA LEU A 278 4.52 -0.28 49.55
C LEU A 278 4.94 -1.24 50.67
N PRO A 279 5.87 -0.84 51.57
CA PRO A 279 6.31 -1.67 52.69
C PRO A 279 5.18 -1.81 53.73
N GLN A 280 5.15 -2.95 54.43
CA GLN A 280 4.14 -3.20 55.46
C GLN A 280 4.40 -2.34 56.71
N GLY A 281 3.39 -1.57 57.15
CA GLY A 281 3.48 -0.60 58.25
C GLY A 281 2.18 -0.48 59.05
N ILE A 282 2.03 -1.37 60.02
CA ILE A 282 1.12 -1.43 61.19
C ILE A 282 0.10 -0.27 61.41
N SER A 283 -1.16 -0.66 61.71
CA SER A 283 -2.10 -0.03 62.67
C SER A 283 -3.36 0.71 62.14
N SER A 284 -4.48 -0.02 62.21
CA SER A 284 -5.72 0.35 62.92
C SER A 284 -6.55 1.62 62.60
N SER A 285 -7.82 1.33 62.27
CA SER A 285 -9.06 1.94 62.83
C SER A 285 -9.85 2.97 61.99
N LEU A 286 -11.18 2.74 61.97
CA LEU A 286 -12.28 3.47 61.29
C LEU A 286 -12.14 3.64 59.75
N GLY A 287 -13.22 3.61 58.96
CA GLY A 287 -14.60 3.27 59.26
C GLY A 287 -15.62 4.23 58.63
N LEU A 288 -16.13 3.91 57.43
CA LEU A 288 -17.43 4.35 56.88
C LEU A 288 -17.64 3.71 55.49
N ALA A 289 -18.85 3.23 55.21
CA ALA A 289 -19.22 2.71 53.90
C ALA A 289 -20.17 3.67 53.17
N PHE A 290 -19.94 3.92 51.89
CA PHE A 290 -20.83 4.71 51.03
C PHE A 290 -21.12 3.97 49.71
N PRO A 291 -22.40 3.69 49.36
CA PRO A 291 -22.75 3.02 48.12
C PRO A 291 -22.84 4.01 46.95
N LEU A 292 -21.85 4.02 46.04
CA LEU A 292 -21.89 4.88 44.85
C LEU A 292 -22.88 4.34 43.81
N LYS A 293 -24.07 4.93 43.84
CA LYS A 293 -25.25 4.56 43.05
C LYS A 293 -25.11 4.98 41.58
N ASN A 294 -24.98 3.98 40.71
CA ASN A 294 -25.22 3.98 39.25
C ASN A 294 -25.63 5.33 38.62
N ARG A 295 -24.70 5.99 37.92
CA ARG A 295 -24.97 7.15 37.05
C ARG A 295 -24.58 6.82 35.61
N ARG A 296 -25.57 6.77 34.71
CA ARG A 296 -25.34 6.86 33.26
C ARG A 296 -24.90 8.29 32.93
N ILE A 297 -23.76 8.43 32.27
CA ILE A 297 -23.32 9.71 31.69
C ILE A 297 -23.70 9.70 30.19
N PRO A 298 -24.50 10.66 29.70
CA PRO A 298 -24.79 10.76 28.27
C PRO A 298 -23.60 11.36 27.53
N PHE A 299 -23.02 10.62 26.58
CA PHE A 299 -21.97 11.14 25.70
C PHE A 299 -22.57 11.97 24.56
N LEU A 300 -22.17 13.24 24.46
CA LEU A 300 -22.37 14.07 23.29
C LEU A 300 -21.21 13.79 22.31
N VAL A 301 -21.52 13.21 21.14
CA VAL A 301 -20.50 12.87 20.13
C VAL A 301 -20.52 13.89 19.00
N THR A 302 -19.47 14.69 18.88
CA THR A 302 -19.30 15.68 17.83
C THR A 302 -19.01 15.00 16.48
N ARG A 303 -19.82 15.28 15.45
CA ARG A 303 -19.69 14.65 14.13
C ARG A 303 -18.49 15.22 13.35
N ILE A 304 -17.38 14.48 13.33
CA ILE A 304 -16.29 14.70 12.37
C ILE A 304 -16.84 14.48 10.95
N HIS A 305 -16.94 15.54 10.16
CA HIS A 305 -17.34 15.46 8.76
C HIS A 305 -16.11 15.19 7.89
N ARG A 306 -15.91 13.93 7.46
CA ARG A 306 -15.10 13.68 6.25
C ARG A 306 -15.84 14.33 5.07
N ARG A 307 -15.31 15.44 4.53
CA ARG A 307 -15.80 15.98 3.26
C ARG A 307 -15.44 14.98 2.14
N PRO A 308 -16.39 14.53 1.30
CA PRO A 308 -16.01 13.87 0.06
C PRO A 308 -15.32 14.89 -0.85
N ALA A 309 -14.25 14.48 -1.53
CA ALA A 309 -13.62 15.30 -2.57
C ALA A 309 -14.63 15.61 -3.67
N GLN A 310 -14.80 16.89 -3.99
CA GLN A 310 -15.67 17.32 -5.09
C GLN A 310 -14.97 17.06 -6.42
N ARG A 311 -15.49 16.10 -7.21
CA ARG A 311 -15.18 16.05 -8.64
C ARG A 311 -15.81 17.27 -9.33
N PRO A 312 -15.11 17.93 -10.28
CA PRO A 312 -15.75 18.91 -11.15
C PRO A 312 -16.82 18.22 -12.01
N GLY A 313 -17.98 18.86 -12.15
CA GLY A 313 -19.08 18.34 -12.98
C GLY A 313 -18.86 18.60 -14.47
N PRO A 314 -19.20 17.65 -15.36
CA PRO A 314 -19.10 17.86 -16.81
C PRO A 314 -20.24 18.75 -17.33
N GLY A 315 -19.90 19.68 -18.24
CA GLY A 315 -20.89 20.45 -19.00
C GLY A 315 -21.52 19.62 -20.11
N VAL A 316 -22.86 19.64 -20.19
CA VAL A 316 -23.68 19.19 -21.34
C VAL A 316 -23.56 20.28 -22.43
N ALA A 317 -23.58 20.06 -23.75
CA ALA A 317 -24.11 18.99 -24.61
C ALA A 317 -23.18 18.80 -25.85
N ALA A 318 -23.47 18.02 -26.91
CA ALA A 318 -24.63 17.22 -27.34
C ALA A 318 -24.15 16.06 -28.24
N ALA A 319 -25.05 15.16 -28.67
CA ALA A 319 -24.71 14.07 -29.59
C ALA A 319 -25.79 13.82 -30.68
N LEU A 320 -25.30 13.47 -31.88
CA LEU A 320 -25.94 12.65 -32.92
C LEU A 320 -27.25 13.11 -33.59
N ALA A 321 -27.12 13.59 -34.84
CA ALA A 321 -27.71 12.95 -36.03
C ALA A 321 -27.17 13.65 -37.31
N ALA A 322 -27.00 13.08 -38.50
CA ALA A 322 -26.74 11.74 -39.03
C ALA A 322 -26.95 11.84 -40.56
N SER A 323 -25.93 11.67 -41.41
CA SER A 323 -26.06 11.23 -42.82
C SER A 323 -24.70 11.16 -43.55
N THR A 324 -24.69 10.44 -44.66
CA THR A 324 -23.57 10.11 -45.56
C THR A 324 -24.04 10.23 -47.01
N PRO A 325 -23.18 10.32 -48.05
CA PRO A 325 -21.76 10.71 -48.11
C PRO A 325 -21.45 11.66 -49.31
N HIS A 326 -20.17 11.70 -49.71
CA HIS A 326 -19.62 12.04 -51.04
C HIS A 326 -19.33 13.52 -51.39
N PRO A 327 -18.40 13.79 -52.35
CA PRO A 327 -17.51 14.96 -52.27
C PRO A 327 -17.63 15.95 -53.43
N LEU A 328 -17.06 17.16 -53.28
CA LEU A 328 -16.18 17.78 -54.29
C LEU A 328 -15.39 19.02 -53.78
N LEU A 329 -14.12 19.10 -54.20
CA LEU A 329 -13.34 20.27 -54.66
C LEU A 329 -13.15 21.58 -53.83
N ILE A 330 -11.97 22.20 -54.09
CA ILE A 330 -11.60 23.63 -53.94
C ILE A 330 -11.28 24.17 -52.52
N GLY A 331 -10.05 24.68 -52.36
CA GLY A 331 -9.67 25.79 -51.45
C GLY A 331 -9.01 26.90 -52.31
N PRO A 332 -8.03 27.71 -51.83
CA PRO A 332 -7.59 28.01 -50.47
C PRO A 332 -7.66 29.56 -50.19
N LEU A 333 -6.75 30.09 -49.36
CA LEU A 333 -6.44 31.52 -49.04
C LEU A 333 -7.08 32.10 -47.76
N GLY A 334 -6.36 33.02 -47.08
CA GLY A 334 -6.90 33.84 -45.96
C GLY A 334 -5.99 34.01 -44.73
N ASN A 335 -4.86 34.70 -44.88
CA ASN A 335 -3.94 35.11 -43.78
C ASN A 335 -3.69 36.64 -43.91
N PRO A 336 -3.10 37.39 -42.96
CA PRO A 336 -3.22 37.43 -41.48
C PRO A 336 -3.74 38.81 -40.97
N HIS A 337 -3.88 39.01 -39.64
CA HIS A 337 -3.57 40.25 -38.86
C HIS A 337 -3.98 39.97 -37.38
N VAL A 338 -3.23 40.14 -36.28
CA VAL A 338 -2.11 41.01 -35.82
C VAL A 338 -2.56 42.22 -34.97
N ARG A 339 -2.48 42.02 -33.63
CA ARG A 339 -2.24 43.01 -32.54
C ARG A 339 -3.35 44.02 -32.19
N PRO A 340 -3.29 44.72 -31.02
CA PRO A 340 -2.26 44.69 -29.93
C PRO A 340 -2.07 43.31 -29.28
#